data_AF-A0A7S2H5R7-F1
#
_entry.id   AF-A0A7S2H5R7-F1
#
_cell.length_a   1.000
_cell.length_b   1.000
_cell.length_c   1.000
_cell.angle_alpha   90.00
_cell.angle_beta   90.00
_cell.angle_gamma   90.00
#
_symmetry.space_group_name_H-M   'P 1'
#
loop_
_entity.id
_entity.type
_entity.pdbx_description
1 polymer ?
#
loop_
_entity_poly.entity_id
_entity_poly.type
_entity_poly.pdbx_seq_one_letter_code
_entity_poly.pdbx_strand_id
1 'polypeptide(L)'
;IQAMAHGSEEGHRPTTGAATQSLNADPFNVRAEELALEDCTRGLDVRRTWSEREMVRSFDGRFFPGTPDGMFETWDGALTCVQVVRVPLLAELSLADMQETLAQTVLVKVVKSQQWLRASHFAPQDFVIFCWLPFCIPAEAAGHAEERMRQVREVDPRFSLRLRVPAEPGALFPARFACNHDVDAQKARKGYSWSDV
;
A
#
# COMPACT_ATOMS: atom_id res chain seq x y z
N ILE A 1 41.36 -9.99 50.13
CA ILE A 1 41.90 -9.38 48.89
C ILE A 1 41.61 -10.34 47.76
N GLN A 2 41.18 -9.77 46.62
CA GLN A 2 40.90 -10.38 45.32
C GLN A 2 39.46 -10.86 45.07
N ALA A 3 38.71 -9.93 44.48
CA ALA A 3 37.45 -10.14 43.78
C ALA A 3 37.71 -10.77 42.40
N MET A 4 36.81 -11.65 41.96
CA MET A 4 36.70 -12.10 40.57
C MET A 4 35.24 -11.92 40.17
N ALA A 5 35.00 -10.85 39.42
CA ALA A 5 33.78 -10.61 38.68
C ALA A 5 33.81 -11.49 37.41
N HIS A 6 32.72 -12.19 37.12
CA HIS A 6 32.45 -12.68 35.78
C HIS A 6 31.07 -12.19 35.36
N GLY A 7 31.09 -11.53 34.19
CA GLY A 7 30.06 -10.63 33.71
C GLY A 7 28.84 -11.37 33.20
N SER A 8 27.70 -10.75 33.47
CA SER A 8 26.43 -11.01 32.84
C SER A 8 26.50 -10.58 31.37
N GLU A 9 26.36 -11.53 30.45
CA GLU A 9 26.07 -11.23 29.04
C GLU A 9 24.59 -10.85 28.92
N GLU A 10 24.31 -9.54 28.98
CA GLU A 10 23.03 -9.01 28.53
C GLU A 10 22.94 -9.14 27.02
N GLY A 11 22.14 -10.13 26.59
CA GLY A 11 21.74 -10.31 25.21
C GLY A 11 21.10 -9.03 24.66
N HIS A 12 21.85 -8.36 23.80
CA HIS A 12 21.42 -7.24 22.99
C HIS A 12 20.25 -7.70 22.11
N ARG A 13 19.00 -7.42 22.53
CA ARG A 13 17.84 -7.49 21.64
C ARG A 13 18.01 -6.37 20.60
N PRO A 14 18.09 -6.66 19.30
CA PRO A 14 17.97 -5.61 18.31
C PRO A 14 16.53 -5.10 18.37
N THR A 15 16.35 -3.90 18.92
CA THR A 15 15.14 -3.11 18.75
C THR A 15 15.02 -2.77 17.27
N THR A 16 14.29 -3.58 16.51
CA THR A 16 13.86 -3.29 15.13
C THR A 16 12.76 -2.22 15.16
N GLY A 17 13.13 -1.02 15.59
CA GLY A 17 12.37 0.19 15.33
C GLY A 17 12.91 0.84 14.07
N ALA A 18 12.73 0.19 12.91
CA ALA A 18 12.96 0.86 11.64
C ALA A 18 11.89 1.94 11.51
N ALA A 19 12.23 3.18 11.87
CA ALA A 19 11.34 4.31 11.71
C ALA A 19 10.88 4.38 10.25
N THR A 20 9.57 4.23 10.04
CA THR A 20 8.86 4.33 8.77
C THR A 20 9.04 5.74 8.20
N GLN A 21 10.11 5.97 7.45
CA GLN A 21 10.34 7.26 6.80
C GLN A 21 9.51 7.36 5.51
N SER A 22 8.21 7.61 5.65
CA SER A 22 7.30 7.91 4.54
C SER A 22 7.70 9.22 3.84
N LEU A 23 7.47 9.33 2.53
CA LEU A 23 7.55 10.62 1.81
C LEU A 23 6.35 11.51 2.11
N ASN A 24 5.28 10.94 2.66
CA ASN A 24 4.08 11.65 3.04
C ASN A 24 4.10 11.97 4.54
N ALA A 25 4.05 13.26 4.89
CA ALA A 25 3.98 13.70 6.29
C ALA A 25 2.55 13.67 6.87
N ASP A 26 1.53 13.28 6.09
CA ASP A 26 0.17 13.09 6.57
C ASP A 26 0.12 11.93 7.58
N PRO A 27 -0.21 12.19 8.87
CA PRO A 27 -0.21 11.15 9.92
C PRO A 27 -1.19 10.02 9.61
N PHE A 28 -2.30 10.30 8.93
CA PHE A 28 -3.27 9.27 8.56
C PHE A 28 -2.73 8.34 7.47
N ASN A 29 -1.87 8.87 6.59
CA ASN A 29 -1.24 8.09 5.54
C ASN A 29 -0.13 7.21 6.11
N VAL A 30 0.73 7.77 6.97
CA VAL A 30 1.76 7.00 7.69
C VAL A 30 1.12 5.84 8.45
N ARG A 31 0.03 6.12 9.20
CA ARG A 31 -0.67 5.07 9.94
C ARG A 31 -1.29 4.00 9.04
N ALA A 32 -1.79 4.39 7.87
CA ALA A 32 -2.34 3.46 6.89
C ALA A 32 -1.26 2.53 6.31
N GLU A 33 -0.05 3.03 6.09
CA GLU A 33 1.11 2.27 5.61
C GLU A 33 1.58 1.24 6.63
N GLU A 34 1.73 1.67 7.89
CA GLU A 34 2.11 0.80 9.01
C GLU A 34 1.14 -0.38 9.15
N LEU A 35 -0.16 -0.10 9.25
CA LEU A 35 -1.17 -1.15 9.42
C LEU A 35 -1.25 -2.10 8.22
N ALA A 36 -1.02 -1.61 7.00
CA ALA A 36 -1.01 -2.45 5.81
C ALA A 36 0.20 -3.38 5.80
N LEU A 37 1.38 -2.88 6.15
CA LEU A 37 2.59 -3.71 6.30
C LEU A 37 2.42 -4.76 7.41
N GLU A 38 1.86 -4.36 8.56
CA GLU A 38 1.53 -5.30 9.65
C GLU A 38 0.57 -6.41 9.18
N ASP A 39 -0.45 -6.08 8.39
CA ASP A 39 -1.38 -7.09 7.83
C ASP A 39 -0.71 -8.00 6.80
N CYS A 40 0.16 -7.45 5.96
CA CYS A 40 0.87 -8.21 4.93
C CYS A 40 1.96 -9.14 5.48
N THR A 41 2.57 -8.78 6.62
CA THR A 41 3.66 -9.53 7.24
C THR A 41 3.19 -10.47 8.36
N ARG A 42 1.90 -10.42 8.72
CA ARG A 42 1.36 -11.23 9.83
C ARG A 42 1.59 -12.72 9.60
N GLY A 43 2.30 -13.34 10.54
CA GLY A 43 2.62 -14.77 10.51
C GLY A 43 3.73 -15.15 9.53
N LEU A 44 4.45 -14.17 8.97
CA LEU A 44 5.61 -14.40 8.11
C LEU A 44 6.90 -14.12 8.88
N ASP A 45 7.93 -14.92 8.63
CA ASP A 45 9.27 -14.65 9.14
C ASP A 45 9.95 -13.64 8.21
N VAL A 46 9.83 -12.36 8.54
CA VAL A 46 10.42 -11.26 7.77
C VAL A 46 11.92 -11.16 8.04
N ARG A 47 12.74 -11.23 6.98
CA ARG A 47 14.18 -11.02 7.03
C ARG A 47 14.53 -9.53 7.00
N ARG A 48 13.86 -8.78 6.14
CA ARG A 48 14.15 -7.35 5.91
C ARG A 48 12.91 -6.59 5.47
N THR A 49 12.84 -5.32 5.85
CA THR A 49 11.88 -4.33 5.33
C THR A 49 12.62 -3.16 4.70
N TRP A 50 12.00 -2.51 3.72
CA TRP A 50 12.45 -1.27 3.10
C TRP A 50 11.38 -0.20 3.24
N SER A 51 11.80 1.00 3.62
CA SER A 51 10.98 2.20 3.59
C SER A 51 10.83 2.74 2.17
N GLU A 52 9.79 3.56 1.94
CA GLU A 52 9.58 4.26 0.67
C GLU A 52 10.86 4.97 0.21
N ARG A 53 11.53 5.73 1.10
CA ARG A 53 12.77 6.47 0.77
C ARG A 53 13.91 5.61 0.25
N GLU A 54 14.04 4.37 0.71
CA GLU A 54 15.07 3.44 0.21
C GLU A 54 14.72 2.90 -1.19
N MET A 55 13.44 2.86 -1.52
CA MET A 55 12.90 2.39 -2.80
C MET A 55 12.76 3.50 -3.84
N VAL A 56 12.68 4.76 -3.40
CA VAL A 56 12.57 5.90 -4.32
C VAL A 56 13.71 5.86 -5.34
N ARG A 57 13.31 6.00 -6.60
CA ARG A 57 14.23 6.21 -7.72
C ARG A 57 13.98 7.60 -8.27
N SER A 58 15.08 8.32 -8.51
CA SER A 58 15.07 9.56 -9.26
C SER A 58 15.95 9.41 -10.49
N PHE A 59 15.49 9.96 -11.61
CA PHE A 59 16.29 10.14 -12.81
C PHE A 59 16.13 11.58 -13.27
N ASP A 60 17.25 12.29 -13.50
CA ASP A 60 17.25 13.71 -13.86
C ASP A 60 16.44 14.60 -12.90
N GLY A 61 16.54 14.33 -11.60
CA GLY A 61 15.79 15.05 -10.55
C GLY A 61 14.28 14.78 -10.53
N ARG A 62 13.76 13.89 -11.38
CA ARG A 62 12.34 13.50 -11.40
C ARG A 62 12.14 12.16 -10.71
N PHE A 63 11.17 12.10 -9.81
CA PHE A 63 10.76 10.87 -9.15
C PHE A 63 9.90 10.02 -10.08
N PHE A 64 10.15 8.71 -10.10
CA PHE A 64 9.27 7.78 -10.79
C PHE A 64 7.97 7.61 -9.99
N PRO A 65 6.79 7.78 -10.59
CA PRO A 65 5.53 7.56 -9.89
C PRO A 65 5.35 6.07 -9.56
N GLY A 66 4.64 5.79 -8.46
CA GLY A 66 4.25 4.42 -8.11
C GLY A 66 5.27 3.64 -7.29
N THR A 67 6.21 4.33 -6.64
CA THR A 67 7.03 3.72 -5.58
C THR A 67 6.10 3.05 -4.55
N PRO A 68 6.33 1.77 -4.21
CA PRO A 68 5.59 1.12 -3.15
C PRO A 68 5.74 1.89 -1.84
N ASP A 69 4.68 1.92 -1.04
CA ASP A 69 4.73 2.58 0.26
C ASP A 69 5.50 1.71 1.29
N GLY A 70 5.61 0.40 1.02
CA GLY A 70 6.47 -0.51 1.77
C GLY A 70 6.89 -1.73 0.96
N MET A 71 7.98 -2.36 1.36
CA MET A 71 8.45 -3.63 0.79
C MET A 71 9.13 -4.46 1.87
N PHE A 72 8.99 -5.78 1.78
CA PHE A 72 9.64 -6.70 2.70
C PHE A 72 10.09 -7.97 1.99
N GLU A 73 11.06 -8.65 2.59
CA GLU A 73 11.62 -9.91 2.13
C GLU A 73 11.53 -10.89 3.29
N THR A 74 11.02 -12.09 3.02
CA THR A 74 10.98 -13.17 4.01
C THR A 74 12.24 -14.03 3.95
N TRP A 75 12.45 -14.91 4.92
CA TRP A 75 13.66 -15.74 4.98
C TRP A 75 13.84 -16.72 3.82
N ASP A 76 12.76 -17.06 3.10
CA ASP A 76 12.83 -17.87 1.87
C ASP A 76 13.29 -17.07 0.63
N GLY A 77 13.47 -15.74 0.78
CA GLY A 77 13.88 -14.84 -0.28
C GLY A 77 12.73 -14.23 -1.09
N ALA A 78 11.48 -14.52 -0.75
CA ALA A 78 10.32 -13.89 -1.38
C ALA A 78 10.24 -12.41 -0.98
N LEU A 79 10.30 -11.54 -1.99
CA LEU A 79 10.16 -10.11 -1.94
C LEU A 79 8.73 -9.70 -2.28
N THR A 80 8.09 -8.96 -1.38
CA THR A 80 6.72 -8.46 -1.54
C THR A 80 6.72 -6.94 -1.44
N CYS A 81 6.13 -6.29 -2.45
CA CYS A 81 5.84 -4.86 -2.43
C CYS A 81 4.40 -4.62 -1.96
N VAL A 82 4.17 -3.52 -1.24
CA VAL A 82 2.87 -3.08 -0.75
C VAL A 82 2.65 -1.64 -1.17
N GLN A 83 1.57 -1.39 -1.91
CA GLN A 83 1.10 -0.06 -2.24
C GLN A 83 -0.26 0.17 -1.58
N VAL A 84 -0.31 1.18 -0.74
CA VAL A 84 -1.43 1.56 0.10
C VAL A 84 -2.21 2.70 -0.53
N VAL A 85 -3.52 2.67 -0.35
CA VAL A 85 -4.41 3.75 -0.73
C VAL A 85 -5.61 3.82 0.21
N ARG A 86 -5.96 5.03 0.62
CA ARG A 86 -7.25 5.32 1.27
C ARG A 86 -8.26 5.63 0.18
N VAL A 87 -9.28 4.81 0.04
CA VAL A 87 -10.25 4.94 -1.06
C VAL A 87 -11.22 6.09 -0.75
N PRO A 88 -11.38 7.06 -1.66
CA PRO A 88 -12.22 8.24 -1.43
C PRO A 88 -13.71 7.93 -1.64
N LEU A 89 -14.28 7.03 -0.83
CA LEU A 89 -15.70 6.72 -0.86
C LEU A 89 -16.49 7.59 0.13
N LEU A 90 -17.65 8.07 -0.31
CA LEU A 90 -18.66 8.70 0.52
C LEU A 90 -19.84 7.75 0.69
N ALA A 91 -20.48 7.77 1.86
CA ALA A 91 -21.56 6.84 2.19
C ALA A 91 -22.81 7.05 1.30
N GLU A 92 -22.93 8.25 0.74
CA GLU A 92 -24.04 8.70 -0.11
C GLU A 92 -23.86 8.34 -1.59
N LEU A 93 -22.71 7.77 -1.98
CA LEU A 93 -22.48 7.36 -3.36
C LEU A 93 -23.46 6.25 -3.78
N SER A 94 -23.90 6.28 -5.04
CA SER A 94 -24.64 5.16 -5.61
C SER A 94 -23.74 3.91 -5.69
N LEU A 95 -24.34 2.72 -5.78
CA LEU A 95 -23.58 1.47 -5.96
C LEU A 95 -22.67 1.54 -7.19
N ALA A 96 -23.17 2.08 -8.30
CA ALA A 96 -22.39 2.24 -9.53
C ALA A 96 -21.20 3.19 -9.35
N ASP A 97 -21.39 4.31 -8.63
CA ASP A 97 -20.30 5.25 -8.35
C ASP A 97 -19.27 4.66 -7.38
N MET A 98 -19.68 3.87 -6.39
CA MET A 98 -18.76 3.13 -5.51
C MET A 98 -17.93 2.11 -6.30
N GLN A 99 -18.59 1.34 -7.18
CA GLN A 99 -17.93 0.36 -8.07
C GLN A 99 -16.86 1.04 -8.92
N GLU A 100 -17.22 2.13 -9.61
CA GLU A 100 -16.30 2.84 -10.49
C GLU A 100 -15.17 3.50 -9.71
N THR A 101 -15.48 4.17 -8.59
CA THR A 101 -14.47 4.84 -7.75
C THR A 101 -13.44 3.85 -7.22
N LEU A 102 -13.88 2.69 -6.74
CA LEU A 102 -12.97 1.66 -6.23
C LEU A 102 -12.14 1.05 -7.37
N ALA A 103 -12.77 0.68 -8.49
CA ALA A 103 -12.07 0.13 -9.65
C ALA A 103 -11.01 1.09 -10.20
N GLN A 104 -11.36 2.36 -10.40
CA GLN A 104 -10.42 3.39 -10.86
C GLN A 104 -9.28 3.61 -9.86
N THR A 105 -9.58 3.63 -8.56
CA THR A 105 -8.56 3.76 -7.52
C THR A 105 -7.54 2.62 -7.60
N VAL A 106 -8.01 1.38 -7.77
CA VAL A 106 -7.16 0.20 -7.92
C VAL A 106 -6.34 0.28 -9.20
N LEU A 107 -6.96 0.55 -10.36
CA LEU A 107 -6.28 0.60 -11.66
C LEU A 107 -5.20 1.69 -11.69
N VAL A 108 -5.48 2.88 -11.17
CA VAL A 108 -4.48 3.96 -11.05
C VAL A 108 -3.25 3.49 -10.25
N LYS A 109 -3.47 2.72 -9.18
CA LYS A 109 -2.37 2.20 -8.37
C LYS A 109 -1.58 1.12 -9.12
N VAL A 110 -2.27 0.18 -9.77
CA VAL A 110 -1.63 -0.84 -10.62
C VAL A 110 -0.75 -0.20 -11.70
N VAL A 111 -1.29 0.72 -12.50
CA VAL A 111 -0.54 1.33 -13.62
C VAL A 111 0.70 2.07 -13.12
N LYS A 112 0.58 2.84 -12.03
CA LYS A 112 1.73 3.52 -11.42
C LYS A 112 2.76 2.52 -10.91
N SER A 113 2.34 1.46 -10.23
CA SER A 113 3.24 0.43 -9.72
C SER A 113 3.94 -0.35 -10.85
N GLN A 114 3.26 -0.65 -11.96
CA GLN A 114 3.89 -1.24 -13.15
C GLN A 114 4.93 -0.28 -13.79
N GLN A 115 4.67 1.03 -13.80
CA GLN A 115 5.65 2.01 -14.26
C GLN A 115 6.90 2.00 -13.38
N TRP A 116 6.73 1.97 -12.05
CA TRP A 116 7.84 1.85 -11.11
C TRP A 116 8.61 0.53 -11.30
N LEU A 117 7.92 -0.60 -11.44
CA LEU A 117 8.55 -1.90 -11.68
C LEU A 117 9.40 -1.89 -12.94
N ARG A 118 8.89 -1.33 -14.05
CA ARG A 118 9.63 -1.19 -15.32
C ARG A 118 10.87 -0.30 -15.20
N ALA A 119 10.83 0.72 -14.32
CA ALA A 119 11.94 1.64 -14.09
C ALA A 119 12.92 1.14 -13.01
N SER A 120 12.58 0.08 -12.28
CA SER A 120 13.37 -0.45 -11.17
C SER A 120 14.05 -1.77 -11.55
N HIS A 121 15.03 -2.20 -10.74
CA HIS A 121 15.62 -3.54 -10.83
C HIS A 121 14.99 -4.54 -9.86
N PHE A 122 13.92 -4.15 -9.17
CA PHE A 122 13.22 -5.04 -8.24
C PHE A 122 12.31 -6.00 -9.01
N ALA A 123 12.33 -7.26 -8.61
CA ALA A 123 11.49 -8.32 -9.16
C ALA A 123 10.73 -9.00 -8.00
N PRO A 124 9.71 -8.33 -7.43
CA PRO A 124 8.93 -8.92 -6.36
C PRO A 124 8.14 -10.13 -6.86
N GLN A 125 7.96 -11.12 -5.99
CA GLN A 125 7.07 -12.25 -6.22
C GLN A 125 5.61 -11.78 -6.11
N ASP A 126 5.35 -10.87 -5.18
CA ASP A 126 4.01 -10.32 -4.93
C ASP A 126 4.03 -8.79 -4.88
N PHE A 127 2.97 -8.19 -5.43
CA PHE A 127 2.70 -6.76 -5.38
C PHE A 127 1.27 -6.53 -4.89
N VAL A 128 1.12 -6.13 -3.63
CA VAL A 128 -0.19 -5.97 -2.99
C VAL A 128 -0.67 -4.53 -3.14
N ILE A 129 -1.81 -4.33 -3.82
CA ILE A 129 -2.58 -3.10 -3.75
C ILE A 129 -3.49 -3.19 -2.53
N PHE A 130 -3.18 -2.41 -1.50
CA PHE A 130 -3.90 -2.39 -0.23
C PHE A 130 -4.82 -1.18 -0.15
N CYS A 131 -6.12 -1.42 -0.21
CA CYS A 131 -7.14 -0.40 -0.16
C CYS A 131 -7.79 -0.35 1.23
N TRP A 132 -7.54 0.73 1.96
CA TRP A 132 -8.34 1.09 3.12
C TRP A 132 -9.66 1.69 2.66
N LEU A 133 -10.76 1.16 3.16
CA LEU A 133 -12.12 1.63 2.95
C LEU A 133 -12.60 2.40 4.18
N PRO A 134 -13.29 3.54 4.01
CA PRO A 134 -13.77 4.36 5.14
C PRO A 134 -14.89 3.67 5.94
N PHE A 135 -15.60 2.73 5.33
CA PHE A 135 -16.69 1.94 5.91
C PHE A 135 -16.86 0.63 5.14
N CYS A 136 -17.66 -0.30 5.68
CA CYS A 136 -18.03 -1.53 4.98
C CYS A 136 -18.88 -1.20 3.74
N ILE A 137 -18.46 -1.67 2.57
CA ILE A 137 -19.16 -1.46 1.29
C ILE A 137 -20.00 -2.69 0.90
N PRO A 138 -21.00 -2.53 0.03
CA PRO A 138 -21.72 -3.68 -0.54
C PRO A 138 -20.77 -4.67 -1.24
N ALA A 139 -21.10 -5.97 -1.18
CA ALA A 139 -20.28 -7.02 -1.76
C ALA A 139 -20.14 -6.88 -3.29
N GLU A 140 -21.16 -6.33 -3.94
CA GLU A 140 -21.19 -6.02 -5.37
C GLU A 140 -20.17 -4.95 -5.76
N ALA A 141 -19.87 -4.00 -4.85
CA ALA A 141 -18.84 -3.00 -5.07
C ALA A 141 -17.44 -3.62 -4.97
N ALA A 142 -17.21 -4.43 -3.94
CA ALA A 142 -15.95 -5.17 -3.76
C ALA A 142 -15.71 -6.16 -4.91
N GLY A 143 -16.73 -6.92 -5.31
CA GLY A 143 -16.66 -7.90 -6.39
C GLY A 143 -16.30 -7.28 -7.74
N HIS A 144 -16.78 -6.06 -8.02
CA HIS A 144 -16.40 -5.34 -9.23
C HIS A 144 -14.89 -5.02 -9.26
N ALA A 145 -14.31 -4.58 -8.14
CA ALA A 145 -12.88 -4.30 -8.05
C ALA A 145 -12.02 -5.57 -8.12
N GLU A 146 -12.47 -6.67 -7.50
CA GLU A 146 -11.81 -7.97 -7.58
C GLU A 146 -11.80 -8.52 -9.01
N GLU A 147 -12.89 -8.33 -9.75
CA GLU A 147 -12.96 -8.69 -11.18
C GLU A 147 -11.92 -7.91 -12.00
N ARG A 148 -11.76 -6.61 -11.73
CA ARG A 148 -10.69 -5.82 -12.37
C ARG A 148 -9.30 -6.33 -11.99
N MET A 149 -9.07 -6.65 -10.72
CA MET A 149 -7.78 -7.21 -10.30
C MET A 149 -7.53 -8.59 -10.90
N ARG A 150 -8.57 -9.41 -11.12
CA ARG A 150 -8.46 -10.69 -11.84
C ARG A 150 -7.95 -10.47 -13.26
N GLN A 151 -8.52 -9.50 -13.98
CA GLN A 151 -8.06 -9.12 -15.31
C GLN A 151 -6.60 -8.64 -15.29
N VAL A 152 -6.21 -7.82 -14.30
CA VAL A 152 -4.82 -7.38 -14.13
C VAL A 152 -3.88 -8.58 -13.98
N ARG A 153 -4.26 -9.59 -13.17
CA ARG A 153 -3.45 -10.80 -12.96
C ARG A 153 -3.28 -11.67 -14.19
N GLU A 154 -4.19 -11.60 -15.16
CA GLU A 154 -4.04 -12.30 -16.44
C GLU A 154 -2.86 -11.71 -17.25
N VAL A 155 -2.52 -10.44 -17.03
CA VAL A 155 -1.38 -9.75 -17.67
C VAL A 155 -0.13 -9.77 -16.79
N ASP A 156 -0.28 -9.51 -15.48
CA ASP A 156 0.80 -9.52 -14.51
C ASP A 156 0.38 -10.24 -13.21
N PRO A 157 0.75 -11.53 -13.06
CA PRO A 157 0.24 -12.38 -11.97
C PRO A 157 0.72 -11.97 -10.59
N ARG A 158 1.71 -11.06 -10.49
CA ARG A 158 2.25 -10.59 -9.21
C ARG A 158 1.26 -9.72 -8.45
N PHE A 159 0.31 -9.09 -9.14
CA PHE A 159 -0.58 -8.12 -8.49
C PHE A 159 -1.72 -8.80 -7.71
N SER A 160 -1.96 -8.35 -6.48
CA SER A 160 -3.11 -8.77 -5.68
C SER A 160 -3.80 -7.56 -5.05
N LEU A 161 -5.07 -7.74 -4.67
CA LEU A 161 -5.88 -6.71 -4.03
C LEU A 161 -6.19 -7.14 -2.59
N ARG A 162 -6.10 -6.18 -1.65
CA ARG A 162 -6.62 -6.35 -0.30
C ARG A 162 -7.51 -5.16 0.06
N LEU A 163 -8.78 -5.44 0.33
CA LEU A 163 -9.72 -4.46 0.87
C LEU A 163 -9.83 -4.63 2.39
N ARG A 164 -9.72 -3.52 3.14
CA ARG A 164 -9.89 -3.52 4.61
C ARG A 164 -10.62 -2.27 5.08
N VAL A 165 -11.36 -2.40 6.17
CA VAL A 165 -11.90 -1.28 6.94
C VAL A 165 -11.06 -1.15 8.22
N PRO A 166 -10.66 0.05 8.65
CA PRO A 166 -9.95 0.23 9.92
C PRO A 166 -10.79 -0.29 11.10
N ALA A 167 -10.14 -0.90 12.08
CA ALA A 167 -10.81 -1.36 13.30
C ALA A 167 -11.37 -0.18 14.12
N GLU A 168 -10.66 0.95 14.12
CA GLU A 168 -11.06 2.17 14.79
C GLU A 168 -11.56 3.21 13.77
N PRO A 169 -12.84 3.61 13.84
CA PRO A 169 -13.37 4.68 13.00
C PRO A 169 -12.58 5.97 13.16
N GLY A 170 -12.26 6.63 12.04
CA GLY A 170 -11.50 7.88 12.03
C GLY A 170 -9.98 7.73 12.17
N ALA A 171 -9.46 6.52 12.42
CA ALA A 171 -8.01 6.30 12.57
C ALA A 171 -7.21 6.58 11.29
N LEU A 172 -7.81 6.33 10.12
CA LEU A 172 -7.17 6.55 8.81
C LEU A 172 -7.86 7.63 7.96
N PHE A 173 -9.08 8.01 8.32
CA PHE A 173 -9.95 8.87 7.52
C PHE A 173 -10.34 10.11 8.33
N PRO A 174 -9.73 11.29 8.06
CA PRO A 174 -10.17 12.52 8.71
C PRO A 174 -11.62 12.85 8.35
N ALA A 175 -12.30 13.63 9.20
CA ALA A 175 -13.74 13.94 9.08
C ALA A 175 -14.19 14.55 7.74
N ARG A 176 -13.26 15.11 6.94
CA ARG A 176 -13.52 15.65 5.60
C ARG A 176 -12.73 14.95 4.49
N PHE A 177 -12.30 13.71 4.75
CA PHE A 177 -11.74 12.87 3.72
C PHE A 177 -12.75 12.71 2.59
N ALA A 178 -12.28 12.74 1.33
CA ALA A 178 -13.12 12.74 0.13
C ALA A 178 -14.04 13.97 -0.10
N CYS A 179 -14.18 14.92 0.84
CA CYS A 179 -15.09 16.08 0.63
C CYS A 179 -14.60 17.10 -0.42
N ASN A 180 -13.32 17.11 -0.77
CA ASN A 180 -12.76 17.94 -1.85
C ASN A 180 -12.60 17.16 -3.16
N HIS A 181 -13.07 15.91 -3.21
CA HIS A 181 -13.15 15.15 -4.45
C HIS A 181 -14.40 15.62 -5.20
N ASP A 182 -14.25 16.72 -5.91
CA ASP A 182 -15.23 17.09 -6.92
C ASP A 182 -15.25 15.96 -7.96
N VAL A 183 -16.30 15.15 -7.94
CA VAL A 183 -16.43 13.93 -8.76
C VAL A 183 -16.23 14.27 -10.25
N ASP A 184 -16.62 15.48 -10.64
CA ASP A 184 -16.44 16.01 -11.99
C ASP A 184 -14.97 16.37 -12.30
N ALA A 185 -14.19 16.85 -11.33
CA ALA A 185 -12.76 17.09 -11.49
C ALA A 185 -11.96 15.77 -11.55
N GLN A 186 -12.45 14.70 -10.94
CA GLN A 186 -11.86 13.37 -11.02
C GLN A 186 -12.11 12.71 -12.38
N LYS A 187 -13.29 12.92 -12.98
CA LYS A 187 -13.58 12.54 -14.38
C LYS A 187 -12.74 13.34 -15.39
N ALA A 188 -12.43 14.61 -15.08
CA ALA A 188 -11.61 15.48 -15.94
C ALA A 188 -10.09 15.22 -15.84
N ARG A 189 -9.60 14.66 -14.72
CA ARG A 189 -8.22 14.17 -14.59
C ARG A 189 -8.13 12.84 -15.32
N LYS A 190 -7.42 12.78 -16.46
CA LYS A 190 -7.12 11.56 -17.25
C LYS A 190 -7.15 10.30 -16.38
N GLY A 191 -8.29 9.61 -16.37
CA GLY A 191 -8.40 8.28 -15.78
C GLY A 191 -7.50 7.37 -16.58
N TYR A 192 -6.73 6.51 -15.90
CA TYR A 192 -6.07 5.42 -16.59
C TYR A 192 -7.16 4.46 -17.08
N SER A 193 -7.05 4.00 -18.31
CA SER A 193 -7.98 3.05 -18.89
C SER A 193 -7.36 1.66 -18.94
N TRP A 194 -8.15 0.66 -19.31
CA TRP A 194 -7.64 -0.69 -19.51
C TRP A 194 -6.50 -0.77 -20.53
N SER A 195 -6.40 0.15 -21.47
CA SER A 195 -5.28 0.18 -22.43
C SER A 195 -3.93 0.51 -21.79
N ASP A 196 -3.91 1.01 -20.55
CA ASP A 196 -2.71 1.44 -19.84
C ASP A 196 -2.11 0.35 -18.93
N VAL A 197 -2.87 -0.75 -18.70
CA VAL A 197 -2.46 -1.94 -17.92
C VAL A 197 -1.71 -2.93 -18.81
#